data_AF-A0A7I8J150-F1
#
_entry.id   AF-A0A7I8J150-F1
#
_cell.length_a   1.000
_cell.length_b   1.000
_cell.length_c   1.000
_cell.angle_alpha   90.00
_cell.angle_beta   90.00
_cell.angle_gamma   90.00
#
_symmetry.space_group_name_H-M   'P 1'
#
loop_
_entity.id
_entity.type
_entity.pdbx_description
1 polymer ?
#
loop_
_entity_poly.entity_id
_entity_poly.type
_entity_poly.pdbx_seq_one_letter_code
_entity_poly.pdbx_strand_id
1 'polypeptide(L)'
;MVRMSNGGGGKELQELQVTVPSFFRCPISLEVMKSPVSLCTGVTYDRSSIQTWLDAGHNTCPATMQVLPSKDLIPNHAIRRLIDLWSAESQQDRHHPPEPAGGAAAVDSVSPVDLLRELEFSDDPLPALKRLADMAADATRVLDLAENGSCIPALNRILRRKEAAALAVRVLSLVLLVGKEVPAEVDVGSLVHLMSGADEGEELVNDALSCLIVVSEQRRSRPVMVKQGAVGALGKVLGRESTPPVTAEKALRLMERASTCAEGRAAICEDPAAVAAVVGRMVKASPAAAEHAIVVLWTVCFLFRDRRALEAVAACNGLTKILLLMQSNCSAAAREMAGDLFKLFCVNHGGCLPPGYDLQTTHIMPF
;
A
#
# COMPACT_ATOMS: atom_id res chain seq x y z
N MET A 1 16.74 -67.81 2.08
CA MET A 1 15.35 -68.17 1.76
C MET A 1 14.52 -67.82 2.99
N VAL A 2 13.53 -66.91 2.84
CA VAL A 2 12.20 -66.93 3.53
C VAL A 2 12.25 -66.96 5.07
N ARG A 3 11.57 -66.13 5.87
CA ARG A 3 10.58 -65.04 5.80
C ARG A 3 9.98 -65.05 7.23
N MET A 4 9.55 -63.88 7.72
CA MET A 4 8.29 -63.67 8.47
C MET A 4 8.20 -64.29 9.88
N SER A 5 7.53 -63.69 10.87
CA SER A 5 6.66 -62.51 10.99
C SER A 5 6.51 -62.30 12.51
N ASN A 6 6.58 -61.10 13.07
CA ASN A 6 5.66 -59.95 13.02
C ASN A 6 4.57 -59.96 14.12
N GLY A 7 4.31 -58.77 14.67
CA GLY A 7 3.20 -58.42 15.56
C GLY A 7 3.70 -57.87 16.90
N GLY A 8 3.82 -56.57 17.17
CA GLY A 8 3.08 -55.40 16.68
C GLY A 8 2.26 -54.83 17.86
N GLY A 9 2.15 -53.55 18.14
CA GLY A 9 2.78 -52.34 17.63
C GLY A 9 2.40 -51.25 18.63
N GLY A 10 3.38 -50.68 19.34
CA GLY A 10 3.18 -49.48 20.15
C GLY A 10 3.18 -48.27 19.23
N LYS A 11 2.06 -47.57 19.14
CA LYS A 11 1.96 -46.30 18.44
C LYS A 11 2.86 -45.30 19.15
N GLU A 12 3.94 -44.93 18.47
CA GLU A 12 4.82 -43.83 18.84
C GLU A 12 4.01 -42.53 18.74
N LEU A 13 3.88 -41.83 19.87
CA LEU A 13 3.25 -40.52 19.98
C LEU A 13 4.11 -39.52 19.22
N GLN A 14 3.66 -39.15 18.01
CA GLN A 14 4.26 -38.06 17.25
C GLN A 14 3.80 -36.75 17.90
N GLU A 15 4.72 -36.12 18.64
CA GLU A 15 4.56 -34.77 19.19
C GLU A 15 4.11 -33.79 18.10
N LEU A 16 3.00 -33.11 18.36
CA LEU A 16 2.48 -32.00 17.55
C LEU A 16 3.46 -30.82 17.64
N GLN A 17 4.46 -30.79 16.76
CA GLN A 17 5.33 -29.63 16.61
C GLN A 17 4.61 -28.53 15.83
N VAL A 18 4.44 -27.36 16.45
CA VAL A 18 4.09 -26.10 15.77
C VAL A 18 5.05 -25.92 14.59
N THR A 19 4.55 -26.16 13.39
CA THR A 19 5.37 -26.16 12.18
C THR A 19 5.61 -24.70 11.81
N VAL A 20 6.83 -24.21 12.01
CA VAL A 20 7.22 -22.83 11.67
C VAL A 20 6.86 -22.55 10.21
N PRO A 21 6.01 -21.55 9.92
CA PRO A 21 5.64 -21.19 8.56
C PRO A 21 6.86 -20.91 7.67
N SER A 22 6.84 -21.43 6.45
CA SER A 22 7.98 -21.38 5.52
C SER A 22 8.40 -19.95 5.14
N PHE A 23 7.47 -19.00 5.15
CA PHE A 23 7.73 -17.59 4.84
C PHE A 23 8.32 -16.79 6.01
N PHE A 24 8.38 -17.35 7.21
CA PHE A 24 9.19 -16.81 8.31
C PHE A 24 10.63 -17.29 8.28
N ARG A 25 10.91 -18.31 7.46
CA ARG A 25 12.24 -18.89 7.33
C ARG A 25 13.04 -18.12 6.28
N CYS A 26 14.30 -17.87 6.61
CA CYS A 26 15.25 -17.31 5.67
C CYS A 26 15.52 -18.33 4.55
N PRO A 27 15.41 -17.97 3.25
CA PRO A 27 15.68 -18.92 2.16
C PRO A 27 17.11 -19.47 2.11
N ILE A 28 18.06 -18.82 2.79
CA ILE A 28 19.47 -19.27 2.86
C ILE A 28 19.68 -20.21 4.04
N SER A 29 19.33 -19.78 5.26
CA SER A 29 19.60 -20.56 6.47
C SER A 29 18.49 -21.54 6.84
N LEU A 30 17.30 -21.38 6.26
CA LEU A 30 16.06 -22.11 6.59
C LEU A 30 15.56 -21.94 8.03
N GLU A 31 16.21 -21.05 8.79
CA GLU A 31 15.86 -20.66 10.16
C GLU A 31 14.92 -19.45 10.17
N VAL A 32 14.18 -19.28 11.27
CA VAL A 32 13.31 -18.10 11.48
C VAL A 32 14.14 -16.82 11.40
N MET A 33 13.68 -15.87 10.59
CA MET A 33 14.34 -14.56 10.42
C MET A 33 14.25 -13.73 11.70
N LYS A 34 15.41 -13.30 12.22
CA LYS A 34 15.52 -12.39 13.36
C LYS A 34 15.57 -10.93 12.91
N SER A 35 16.09 -10.66 11.72
CA SER A 35 16.11 -9.30 11.15
C SER A 35 15.74 -9.39 9.67
N PRO A 36 14.44 -9.50 9.34
CA PRO A 36 14.01 -9.68 7.96
C PRO A 36 14.31 -8.43 7.12
N VAL A 37 15.01 -8.62 6.01
CA VAL A 37 15.36 -7.60 5.02
C VAL A 37 15.06 -8.12 3.62
N SER A 38 14.59 -7.24 2.73
CA SER A 38 14.27 -7.57 1.35
C SER A 38 15.32 -7.04 0.39
N LEU A 39 15.63 -7.85 -0.63
CA LEU A 39 16.36 -7.40 -1.81
C LEU A 39 15.42 -6.67 -2.77
N CYS A 40 15.99 -6.00 -3.77
CA CYS A 40 15.25 -5.37 -4.87
C CYS A 40 14.38 -6.35 -5.69
N THR A 41 14.64 -7.66 -5.60
CA THR A 41 13.81 -8.73 -6.20
C THR A 41 12.53 -9.01 -5.41
N GLY A 42 12.34 -8.39 -4.24
CA GLY A 42 11.18 -8.59 -3.37
C GLY A 42 11.29 -9.77 -2.41
N VAL A 43 12.34 -10.60 -2.50
CA VAL A 43 12.54 -11.74 -1.59
C VAL A 43 13.16 -11.26 -0.26
N THR A 44 12.59 -11.74 0.85
CA THR A 44 13.04 -11.43 2.21
C THR A 44 13.96 -12.53 2.78
N TYR A 45 15.02 -12.11 3.46
CA TYR A 45 16.02 -12.95 4.10
C TYR A 45 16.28 -12.48 5.53
N ASP A 46 16.89 -13.32 6.36
CA ASP A 46 17.54 -12.81 7.55
C ASP A 46 18.76 -11.97 7.16
N ARG A 47 18.89 -10.77 7.76
CA ARG A 47 19.97 -9.82 7.49
C ARG A 47 21.35 -10.47 7.56
N SER A 48 21.61 -11.29 8.57
CA SER A 48 22.93 -11.91 8.73
C SER A 48 23.26 -12.84 7.57
N SER A 49 22.28 -13.66 7.15
CA SER A 49 22.45 -14.65 6.09
C SER A 49 22.68 -14.00 4.72
N ILE A 50 21.88 -12.99 4.36
CA ILE A 50 22.03 -12.33 3.06
C ILE A 50 23.26 -11.42 3.03
N GLN A 51 23.64 -10.82 4.15
CA GLN A 51 24.86 -10.01 4.21
C GLN A 51 26.10 -10.88 3.98
N THR A 52 26.20 -12.05 4.63
CA THR A 52 27.31 -12.99 4.38
C THR A 52 27.38 -13.44 2.92
N TRP A 53 26.23 -13.68 2.28
CA TRP A 53 26.19 -14.02 0.86
C TRP A 53 26.74 -12.89 -0.02
N LEU A 54 26.36 -11.64 0.24
CA LEU A 54 26.84 -10.49 -0.52
C LEU A 54 28.32 -10.18 -0.26
N ASP A 55 28.79 -10.36 0.97
CA ASP A 55 30.18 -10.16 1.40
C ASP A 55 31.12 -11.22 0.81
N ALA A 56 30.62 -12.44 0.54
CA ALA A 56 31.33 -13.48 -0.20
C ALA A 56 31.52 -13.16 -1.70
N GLY A 57 31.05 -11.98 -2.16
CA GLY A 57 31.25 -11.48 -3.51
C GLY A 57 30.11 -11.85 -4.49
N HIS A 58 29.07 -12.55 -4.04
CA HIS A 58 27.93 -12.88 -4.88
C HIS A 58 27.13 -11.62 -5.25
N ASN A 59 26.64 -11.58 -6.50
CA ASN A 59 25.84 -10.49 -7.05
C ASN A 59 24.47 -10.96 -7.56
N THR A 60 24.03 -12.13 -7.11
CA THR A 60 22.74 -12.72 -7.48
C THR A 60 21.86 -12.91 -6.25
N CYS A 61 20.54 -12.88 -6.47
CA CYS A 61 19.55 -13.25 -5.49
C CYS A 61 19.60 -14.78 -5.26
N PRO A 62 19.83 -15.27 -4.03
CA PRO A 62 19.93 -16.70 -3.75
C PRO A 62 18.71 -17.52 -4.19
N ALA A 63 17.50 -16.99 -3.96
CA ALA A 63 16.26 -17.71 -4.23
C ALA A 63 15.81 -17.66 -5.70
N THR A 64 16.05 -16.55 -6.40
CA THR A 64 15.57 -16.36 -7.79
C THR A 64 16.66 -16.51 -8.84
N MET A 65 17.92 -16.61 -8.42
CA MET A 65 19.12 -16.61 -9.28
C MET A 65 19.25 -15.38 -10.20
N GLN A 66 18.48 -14.31 -9.96
CA GLN A 66 18.56 -13.07 -10.75
C GLN A 66 19.76 -12.22 -10.30
N VAL A 67 20.44 -11.57 -11.25
CA VAL A 67 21.50 -10.59 -10.95
C VAL A 67 20.88 -9.37 -10.27
N LEU A 68 21.48 -8.93 -9.17
CA LEU A 68 21.01 -7.82 -8.35
C LEU A 68 21.46 -6.48 -8.94
N PRO A 69 20.54 -5.60 -9.39
CA PRO A 69 20.88 -4.25 -9.84
C PRO A 69 21.39 -3.36 -8.69
N SER A 70 20.94 -3.63 -7.47
CA SER A 70 21.45 -3.02 -6.23
C SER A 70 21.58 -4.08 -5.13
N LYS A 71 22.57 -3.88 -4.25
CA LYS A 71 22.82 -4.69 -3.05
C LYS A 71 22.17 -4.10 -1.78
N ASP A 72 21.31 -3.09 -1.93
CA ASP A 72 20.63 -2.46 -0.80
C ASP A 72 19.69 -3.46 -0.10
N LEU A 73 19.76 -3.47 1.23
CA LEU A 73 18.91 -4.30 2.09
C LEU A 73 17.82 -3.42 2.72
N ILE A 74 16.59 -3.62 2.28
CA ILE A 74 15.43 -2.85 2.76
C ILE A 74 14.82 -3.58 3.97
N PRO A 75 14.77 -2.98 5.17
CA PRO A 75 14.13 -3.62 6.32
C PRO A 75 12.66 -3.96 6.06
N ASN A 76 12.26 -5.21 6.32
CA ASN A 76 10.87 -5.65 6.18
C ASN A 76 10.20 -5.67 7.56
N HIS A 77 9.78 -4.50 8.03
CA HIS A 77 9.13 -4.35 9.34
C HIS A 77 7.79 -5.09 9.45
N ALA A 78 7.10 -5.33 8.33
CA ALA A 78 5.86 -6.11 8.30
C ALA A 78 6.15 -7.58 8.67
N ILE A 79 7.09 -8.23 7.97
CA ILE A 79 7.50 -9.61 8.29
C ILE A 79 8.07 -9.69 9.71
N ARG A 80 8.81 -8.66 10.16
CA ARG A 80 9.31 -8.63 11.53
C ARG A 80 8.18 -8.66 12.56
N ARG A 81 7.16 -7.81 12.41
CA ARG A 81 6.00 -7.79 13.30
C ARG A 81 5.24 -9.12 13.29
N LEU A 82 5.08 -9.74 12.11
CA LEU A 82 4.41 -11.04 11.98
C LEU A 82 5.17 -12.16 12.71
N ILE A 83 6.50 -12.19 12.61
CA ILE A 83 7.35 -13.16 13.32
C ILE A 83 7.28 -12.94 14.83
N ASP A 84 7.29 -11.67 15.27
CA ASP A 84 7.23 -11.33 16.70
C ASP A 84 5.88 -11.74 17.31
N LEU A 85 4.76 -11.56 16.59
CA LEU A 85 3.42 -12.03 17.00
C LEU A 85 3.36 -13.56 17.08
N TRP A 86 3.78 -14.24 16.01
CA TRP A 86 3.80 -15.72 15.96
C TRP A 86 4.66 -16.34 17.07
N SER A 87 5.80 -15.72 17.38
CA SER A 87 6.69 -16.18 18.45
C SER A 87 6.09 -15.98 19.84
N ALA A 88 5.27 -14.95 20.06
CA ALA A 88 4.61 -14.70 21.34
C ALA A 88 3.51 -15.75 21.61
N GLU A 89 2.72 -16.08 20.59
CA GLU A 89 1.67 -17.11 20.68
C GLU A 89 2.26 -18.51 20.91
N SER A 90 3.36 -18.83 20.24
CA SER A 90 4.05 -20.13 20.37
C SER A 90 4.71 -20.33 21.75
N GLN A 91 4.91 -19.26 22.53
CA GLN A 91 5.42 -19.32 23.90
C GLN A 91 4.30 -19.45 24.94
N GLN A 92 3.10 -18.95 24.64
CA GLN A 92 1.93 -19.08 25.51
C GLN A 92 1.44 -20.54 25.61
N ASP A 93 1.55 -21.30 24.51
CA ASP A 93 1.11 -22.70 24.42
C ASP A 93 2.03 -23.71 25.14
N ARG A 94 3.20 -23.27 25.64
CA ARG A 94 4.21 -24.15 26.27
C ARG A 94 4.21 -24.12 27.81
N HIS A 95 3.31 -23.38 28.47
CA HIS A 95 3.38 -23.14 29.93
C HIS A 95 2.17 -23.59 30.76
N HIS A 96 1.27 -24.43 30.24
CA HIS A 96 0.17 -24.99 31.04
C HIS A 96 0.28 -26.52 31.22
N PRO A 97 0.40 -27.04 32.46
CA PRO A 97 0.18 -28.46 32.74
C PRO A 97 -1.35 -28.76 32.76
N PRO A 98 -1.78 -29.99 32.45
CA PRO A 98 -3.20 -30.30 32.33
C PRO A 98 -3.81 -30.58 33.71
N GLU A 99 -4.76 -29.76 34.15
CA GLU A 99 -5.70 -30.11 35.23
C GLU A 99 -7.12 -30.36 34.69
N PRO A 100 -7.93 -31.17 35.39
CA PRO A 100 -8.95 -31.99 34.77
C PRO A 100 -10.30 -31.27 34.61
N ALA A 101 -10.99 -31.71 33.56
CA ALA A 101 -12.40 -31.54 33.24
C ALA A 101 -13.30 -31.00 34.39
N GLY A 102 -13.65 -29.72 34.28
CA GLY A 102 -14.74 -29.10 35.03
C GLY A 102 -15.37 -28.02 34.13
N GLY A 103 -16.62 -28.22 33.74
CA GLY A 103 -17.29 -27.50 32.67
C GLY A 103 -17.23 -25.98 32.77
N ALA A 104 -16.82 -25.35 31.66
CA ALA A 104 -17.19 -24.00 31.29
C ALA A 104 -17.30 -23.94 29.76
N ALA A 105 -18.30 -23.20 29.30
CA ALA A 105 -18.92 -23.27 27.99
C ALA A 105 -17.97 -23.12 26.79
N ALA A 106 -18.32 -23.83 25.71
CA ALA A 106 -17.83 -23.61 24.37
C ALA A 106 -18.02 -22.14 23.96
N VAL A 107 -16.91 -21.47 23.64
CA VAL A 107 -16.93 -20.20 22.91
C VAL A 107 -16.20 -20.42 21.60
N ASP A 108 -16.99 -20.80 20.58
CA ASP A 108 -16.86 -20.47 19.16
C ASP A 108 -15.45 -20.54 18.52
N SER A 109 -15.04 -21.74 18.11
CA SER A 109 -14.15 -21.92 16.95
C SER A 109 -14.96 -21.77 15.66
N VAL A 110 -15.54 -20.58 15.44
CA VAL A 110 -16.32 -20.32 14.21
C VAL A 110 -15.37 -20.24 13.03
N SER A 111 -15.58 -21.11 12.04
CA SER A 111 -14.79 -21.13 10.81
C SER A 111 -15.05 -19.88 9.97
N PRO A 112 -14.02 -19.29 9.33
CA PRO A 112 -14.21 -18.14 8.43
C PRO A 112 -15.16 -18.49 7.27
N VAL A 113 -15.21 -19.76 6.85
CA VAL A 113 -16.14 -20.24 5.81
C VAL A 113 -17.60 -20.13 6.26
N ASP A 114 -17.89 -20.39 7.52
CA ASP A 114 -19.27 -20.34 8.03
C ASP A 114 -19.74 -18.90 8.18
N LEU A 115 -18.86 -17.98 8.58
CA LEU A 115 -19.17 -16.53 8.58
C LEU A 115 -19.38 -15.99 7.16
N LEU A 116 -18.57 -16.44 6.18
CA LEU A 116 -18.76 -16.06 4.79
C LEU A 116 -20.10 -16.56 4.23
N ARG A 117 -20.52 -17.79 4.59
CA ARG A 117 -21.87 -18.28 4.25
C ARG A 117 -22.95 -17.47 4.95
N GLU A 118 -22.79 -17.14 6.22
CA GLU A 118 -23.73 -16.30 6.94
C GLU A 118 -23.90 -14.93 6.26
N LEU A 119 -22.80 -14.34 5.79
CA LEU A 119 -22.83 -13.10 5.01
C LEU A 119 -23.57 -13.23 3.66
N GLU A 120 -23.56 -14.40 3.03
CA GLU A 120 -24.24 -14.63 1.76
C GLU A 120 -25.78 -14.67 1.89
N PHE A 121 -26.27 -15.16 3.04
CA PHE A 121 -27.68 -15.47 3.27
C PHE A 121 -28.36 -14.59 4.33
N SER A 122 -27.61 -13.83 5.13
CA SER A 122 -28.19 -13.00 6.20
C SER A 122 -28.70 -11.64 5.70
N ASP A 123 -29.87 -11.25 6.19
CA ASP A 123 -30.40 -9.91 6.05
C ASP A 123 -29.65 -8.89 6.91
N ASP A 124 -29.06 -9.31 8.04
CA ASP A 124 -28.19 -8.48 8.88
C ASP A 124 -26.73 -9.02 8.85
N PRO A 125 -25.83 -8.39 8.09
CA PRO A 125 -24.46 -8.86 7.93
C PRO A 125 -23.55 -8.38 9.06
N LEU A 126 -23.99 -7.44 9.90
CA LEU A 126 -23.12 -6.78 10.88
C LEU A 126 -22.52 -7.74 11.92
N PRO A 127 -23.26 -8.71 12.50
CA PRO A 127 -22.68 -9.62 13.49
C PRO A 127 -21.57 -10.49 12.90
N ALA A 128 -21.82 -11.12 11.75
CA ALA A 128 -20.85 -11.95 11.06
C ALA A 128 -19.63 -11.14 10.59
N LEU A 129 -19.87 -9.92 10.08
CA LEU A 129 -18.81 -9.04 9.61
C LEU A 129 -17.94 -8.49 10.73
N LYS A 130 -18.51 -8.21 11.92
CA LYS A 130 -17.73 -7.86 13.11
C LYS A 130 -16.84 -9.02 13.53
N ARG A 131 -17.38 -10.24 13.60
CA ARG A 131 -16.58 -11.44 13.89
C ARG A 131 -15.46 -11.65 12.88
N LEU A 132 -15.73 -11.43 11.59
CA LEU A 132 -14.71 -11.48 10.54
C LEU A 132 -13.65 -10.38 10.69
N ALA A 133 -14.04 -9.17 11.07
CA ALA A 133 -13.09 -8.08 11.35
C ALA A 133 -12.20 -8.39 12.56
N ASP A 134 -12.78 -8.96 13.62
CA ASP A 134 -12.03 -9.38 14.81
C ASP A 134 -11.08 -10.54 14.47
N MET A 135 -11.52 -11.50 13.66
CA MET A 135 -10.64 -12.56 13.12
C MET A 135 -9.54 -11.98 12.24
N ALA A 136 -9.83 -10.95 11.45
CA ALA A 136 -8.83 -10.30 10.62
C ALA A 136 -7.79 -9.47 11.41
N ALA A 137 -7.95 -9.31 12.72
CA ALA A 137 -6.88 -8.77 13.57
C ALA A 137 -5.76 -9.79 13.82
N ASP A 138 -6.06 -11.09 13.70
CA ASP A 138 -5.09 -12.18 13.80
C ASP A 138 -4.48 -12.47 12.43
N ALA A 139 -3.17 -12.31 12.31
CA ALA A 139 -2.45 -12.44 11.06
C ALA A 139 -2.55 -13.85 10.43
N THR A 140 -2.70 -14.90 11.24
CA THR A 140 -2.87 -16.26 10.74
C THR A 140 -4.24 -16.45 10.10
N ARG A 141 -5.28 -15.86 10.69
CA ARG A 141 -6.66 -15.96 10.19
C ARG A 141 -6.93 -15.06 8.98
N VAL A 142 -6.24 -13.92 8.86
CA VAL A 142 -6.30 -13.10 7.64
C VAL A 142 -5.77 -13.85 6.43
N LEU A 143 -4.73 -14.68 6.61
CA LEU A 143 -4.20 -15.52 5.54
C LEU A 143 -5.25 -16.52 5.06
N ASP A 144 -5.91 -17.22 5.98
CA ASP A 144 -6.99 -18.17 5.65
C ASP A 144 -8.13 -17.49 4.87
N LEU A 145 -8.47 -16.25 5.26
CA LEU A 145 -9.47 -15.44 4.55
C LEU A 145 -8.99 -15.00 3.16
N ALA A 146 -7.71 -14.68 3.00
CA ALA A 146 -7.13 -14.26 1.72
C ALA A 146 -6.96 -15.41 0.74
N GLU A 147 -6.71 -16.63 1.24
CA GLU A 147 -6.66 -17.85 0.42
C GLU A 147 -8.08 -18.36 0.07
N ASN A 148 -9.12 -17.85 0.72
CA ASN A 148 -10.50 -18.18 0.44
C ASN A 148 -11.07 -17.38 -0.73
N GLY A 149 -11.28 -18.05 -1.87
CA GLY A 149 -11.82 -17.42 -3.09
C GLY A 149 -13.21 -16.80 -2.96
N SER A 150 -14.01 -17.16 -1.96
CA SER A 150 -15.35 -16.58 -1.75
C SER A 150 -15.35 -15.30 -0.91
N CYS A 151 -14.23 -14.97 -0.25
CA CYS A 151 -14.15 -13.85 0.68
C CYS A 151 -14.40 -12.51 -0.02
N ILE A 152 -13.69 -12.24 -1.11
CA ILE A 152 -13.78 -10.97 -1.84
C ILE A 152 -15.14 -10.77 -2.50
N PRO A 153 -15.72 -11.77 -3.21
CA PRO A 153 -17.10 -11.69 -3.70
C PRO A 153 -18.13 -11.35 -2.62
N ALA A 154 -18.03 -12.00 -1.44
CA ALA A 154 -18.93 -11.73 -0.32
C ALA A 154 -18.78 -10.28 0.18
N LEU A 155 -17.54 -9.81 0.38
CA LEU A 155 -17.27 -8.43 0.82
C LEU A 155 -17.74 -7.40 -0.22
N ASN A 156 -17.52 -7.62 -1.51
CA ASN A 156 -17.99 -6.73 -2.57
C ASN A 156 -19.51 -6.53 -2.56
N ARG A 157 -20.28 -7.59 -2.27
CA ARG A 157 -21.73 -7.51 -2.13
C ARG A 157 -22.12 -6.61 -0.96
N ILE A 158 -21.36 -6.66 0.13
CA ILE A 158 -21.62 -5.90 1.35
C ILE A 158 -21.18 -4.44 1.22
N LEU A 159 -20.14 -4.12 0.44
CA LEU A 159 -19.70 -2.74 0.20
C LEU A 159 -20.83 -1.83 -0.31
N ARG A 160 -21.85 -2.41 -0.94
CA ARG A 160 -23.05 -1.70 -1.43
C ARG A 160 -24.04 -1.32 -0.33
N ARG A 161 -23.87 -1.84 0.89
CA ARG A 161 -24.72 -1.58 2.06
C ARG A 161 -24.03 -0.57 2.98
N LYS A 162 -24.58 0.65 3.06
CA LYS A 162 -23.98 1.77 3.81
C LYS A 162 -23.58 1.41 5.24
N GLU A 163 -24.47 0.73 5.97
CA GLU A 163 -24.27 0.40 7.39
C GLU A 163 -23.09 -0.57 7.65
N ALA A 164 -22.74 -1.39 6.65
CA ALA A 164 -21.71 -2.42 6.78
C ALA A 164 -20.46 -2.14 5.93
N ALA A 165 -20.48 -1.10 5.09
CA ALA A 165 -19.38 -0.77 4.19
C ALA A 165 -18.06 -0.50 4.92
N ALA A 166 -18.11 0.12 6.10
CA ALA A 166 -16.93 0.41 6.93
C ALA A 166 -16.19 -0.85 7.38
N LEU A 167 -16.91 -1.83 7.91
CA LEU A 167 -16.29 -3.09 8.32
C LEU A 167 -15.86 -3.93 7.10
N ALA A 168 -16.67 -3.92 6.03
CA ALA A 168 -16.36 -4.70 4.83
C ALA A 168 -15.09 -4.20 4.13
N VAL A 169 -14.92 -2.87 3.99
CA VAL A 169 -13.70 -2.32 3.38
C VAL A 169 -12.48 -2.54 4.27
N ARG A 170 -12.65 -2.53 5.60
CA ARG A 170 -11.55 -2.80 6.53
C ARG A 170 -11.06 -4.24 6.40
N VAL A 171 -11.97 -5.21 6.40
CA VAL A 171 -11.63 -6.63 6.16
C VAL A 171 -10.99 -6.79 4.78
N LEU A 172 -11.58 -6.19 3.75
CA LEU A 172 -11.05 -6.23 2.39
C LEU A 172 -9.63 -5.66 2.31
N SER A 173 -9.36 -4.54 2.99
CA SER A 173 -8.03 -3.93 3.03
C SER A 173 -6.98 -4.85 3.65
N LEU A 174 -7.33 -5.58 4.71
CA LEU A 174 -6.44 -6.52 5.38
C LEU A 174 -6.19 -7.75 4.49
N VAL A 175 -7.24 -8.30 3.89
CA VAL A 175 -7.17 -9.42 2.95
C VAL A 175 -6.29 -9.08 1.75
N LEU A 176 -6.48 -7.90 1.14
CA LEU A 176 -5.68 -7.45 0.00
C LEU A 176 -4.23 -7.17 0.37
N LEU A 177 -3.94 -6.73 1.59
CA LEU A 177 -2.58 -6.47 2.05
C LEU A 177 -1.74 -7.75 2.17
N VAL A 178 -2.39 -8.85 2.55
CA VAL A 178 -1.73 -10.14 2.79
C VAL A 178 -1.81 -11.07 1.56
N GLY A 179 -2.80 -10.87 0.70
CA GLY A 179 -2.97 -11.63 -0.54
C GLY A 179 -1.75 -11.58 -1.45
N LYS A 180 -1.40 -12.73 -2.04
CA LYS A 180 -0.26 -12.85 -2.98
C LYS A 180 -0.53 -12.17 -4.32
N GLU A 181 -1.79 -12.11 -4.73
CA GLU A 181 -2.22 -11.50 -6.00
C GLU A 181 -3.42 -10.60 -5.76
N VAL A 182 -3.48 -9.49 -6.50
CA VAL A 182 -4.69 -8.64 -6.50
C VAL A 182 -5.79 -9.35 -7.30
N PRO A 183 -6.92 -9.70 -6.67
CA PRO A 183 -7.95 -10.49 -7.33
C PRO A 183 -8.70 -9.65 -8.36
N ALA A 184 -9.05 -10.25 -9.49
CA ALA A 184 -9.74 -9.56 -10.58
C ALA A 184 -11.17 -9.10 -10.19
N GLU A 185 -11.69 -9.64 -9.10
CA GLU A 185 -13.08 -9.49 -8.67
C GLU A 185 -13.32 -8.25 -7.80
N VAL A 186 -12.28 -7.55 -7.33
CA VAL A 186 -12.44 -6.38 -6.45
C VAL A 186 -13.30 -5.31 -7.11
N ASP A 187 -14.37 -4.88 -6.45
CA ASP A 187 -15.29 -3.86 -6.96
C ASP A 187 -14.70 -2.46 -6.83
N VAL A 188 -13.92 -2.07 -7.84
CA VAL A 188 -13.26 -0.76 -7.93
C VAL A 188 -14.27 0.39 -7.90
N GLY A 189 -15.46 0.21 -8.48
CA GLY A 189 -16.49 1.26 -8.52
C GLY A 189 -17.01 1.58 -7.12
N SER A 190 -17.31 0.55 -6.33
CA SER A 190 -17.74 0.70 -4.94
C SER A 190 -16.66 1.39 -4.09
N LEU A 191 -15.38 1.02 -4.24
CA LEU A 191 -14.27 1.67 -3.52
C LEU A 191 -14.13 3.16 -3.85
N VAL A 192 -14.25 3.54 -5.13
CA VAL A 192 -14.18 4.95 -5.56
C VAL A 192 -15.38 5.76 -5.04
N HIS A 193 -16.56 5.15 -4.98
CA HIS A 193 -17.74 5.79 -4.40
C HIS A 193 -17.56 6.08 -2.90
N LEU A 194 -16.99 5.14 -2.13
CA LEU A 194 -16.74 5.31 -0.69
C LEU A 194 -15.77 6.47 -0.40
N MET A 195 -14.80 6.74 -1.27
CA MET A 195 -13.92 7.91 -1.14
C MET A 195 -14.62 9.24 -1.39
N SER A 196 -15.65 9.23 -2.24
CA SER A 196 -16.33 10.45 -2.72
C SER A 196 -17.38 10.97 -1.74
N GLY A 197 -17.79 10.17 -0.75
CA GLY A 197 -18.77 10.57 0.24
C GLY A 197 -18.27 11.70 1.13
N ALA A 198 -19.06 12.78 1.22
CA ALA A 198 -18.73 13.95 2.03
C ALA A 198 -18.89 13.70 3.54
N ASP A 199 -19.71 12.70 3.91
CA ASP A 199 -20.11 12.37 5.28
C ASP A 199 -19.51 11.05 5.78
N GLU A 200 -18.61 10.46 4.98
CA GLU A 200 -18.01 9.16 5.29
C GLU A 200 -16.86 9.33 6.29
N GLY A 201 -16.74 8.38 7.22
CA GLY A 201 -15.70 8.38 8.24
C GLY A 201 -14.29 8.39 7.63
N GLU A 202 -13.36 9.09 8.27
CA GLU A 202 -11.97 9.20 7.79
C GLU A 202 -11.29 7.84 7.63
N GLU A 203 -11.56 6.90 8.56
CA GLU A 203 -11.08 5.53 8.49
C GLU A 203 -11.57 4.80 7.23
N LEU A 204 -12.86 4.97 6.87
CA LEU A 204 -13.44 4.37 5.67
C LEU A 204 -12.72 4.83 4.41
N VAL A 205 -12.47 6.14 4.30
CA VAL A 205 -11.76 6.72 3.16
C VAL A 205 -10.33 6.19 3.10
N ASN A 206 -9.65 6.10 4.25
CA ASN A 206 -8.30 5.58 4.35
C ASN A 206 -8.19 4.09 3.98
N ASP A 207 -9.16 3.27 4.37
CA ASP A 207 -9.21 1.85 4.04
C ASP A 207 -9.53 1.62 2.55
N ALA A 208 -10.45 2.41 1.99
CA ALA A 208 -10.75 2.40 0.55
C ALA A 208 -9.53 2.80 -0.29
N LEU A 209 -8.80 3.84 0.11
CA LEU A 209 -7.53 4.24 -0.51
C LEU A 209 -6.49 3.12 -0.44
N SER A 210 -6.40 2.40 0.69
CA SER A 210 -5.46 1.29 0.87
C SER A 210 -5.77 0.14 -0.08
N CYS A 211 -7.05 -0.24 -0.21
CA CYS A 211 -7.51 -1.24 -1.17
C CYS A 211 -7.14 -0.84 -2.60
N LEU A 212 -7.44 0.40 -2.99
CA LEU A 212 -7.17 0.89 -4.34
C LEU A 212 -5.67 0.98 -4.65
N ILE A 213 -4.81 1.28 -3.66
CA ILE A 213 -3.36 1.26 -3.85
C ILE A 213 -2.91 -0.11 -4.29
N VAL A 214 -3.32 -1.16 -3.57
CA VAL A 214 -3.02 -2.55 -3.91
C VAL A 214 -3.57 -2.87 -5.32
N VAL A 215 -4.82 -2.53 -5.60
CA VAL A 215 -5.43 -2.77 -6.93
C VAL A 215 -4.69 -2.07 -8.07
N SER A 216 -4.21 -0.84 -7.84
CA SER A 216 -3.52 -0.03 -8.83
C SER A 216 -2.10 -0.51 -9.19
N GLU A 217 -1.53 -1.43 -8.41
CA GLU A 217 -0.25 -2.06 -8.74
C GLU A 217 -0.35 -2.79 -10.07
N GLN A 218 -1.49 -3.43 -10.33
CA GLN A 218 -1.82 -4.00 -11.63
C GLN A 218 -2.09 -2.89 -12.66
N ARG A 219 -1.23 -2.78 -13.67
CA ARG A 219 -1.36 -1.77 -14.74
C ARG A 219 -2.73 -1.77 -15.42
N ARG A 220 -3.32 -2.96 -15.61
CA ARG A 220 -4.65 -3.16 -16.22
C ARG A 220 -5.80 -2.55 -15.43
N SER A 221 -5.64 -2.39 -14.11
CA SER A 221 -6.69 -1.88 -13.22
C SER A 221 -6.75 -0.36 -13.20
N ARG A 222 -5.66 0.33 -13.60
CA ARG A 222 -5.56 1.80 -13.54
C ARG A 222 -6.60 2.49 -14.45
N PRO A 223 -6.79 2.09 -15.73
CA PRO A 223 -7.84 2.67 -16.57
C PRO A 223 -9.24 2.40 -16.03
N VAL A 224 -9.48 1.22 -15.45
CA VAL A 224 -10.78 0.87 -14.85
C VAL A 224 -11.09 1.80 -13.68
N MET A 225 -10.13 1.97 -12.76
CA MET A 225 -10.23 2.90 -11.64
C MET A 225 -10.51 4.34 -12.09
N VAL A 226 -9.82 4.81 -13.13
CA VAL A 226 -10.06 6.16 -13.68
C VAL A 226 -11.45 6.29 -14.28
N LYS A 227 -11.92 5.29 -15.05
CA LYS A 227 -13.28 5.28 -15.64
C LYS A 227 -14.39 5.30 -14.58
N GLN A 228 -14.13 4.80 -13.37
CA GLN A 228 -15.05 4.88 -12.24
C GLN A 228 -15.04 6.26 -11.54
N GLY A 229 -14.28 7.24 -12.04
CA GLY A 229 -14.25 8.60 -11.49
C GLY A 229 -13.21 8.84 -10.40
N ALA A 230 -12.19 7.99 -10.28
CA ALA A 230 -11.21 8.07 -9.20
C ALA A 230 -10.46 9.41 -9.15
N VAL A 231 -10.16 10.04 -10.29
CA VAL A 231 -9.43 11.33 -10.31
C VAL A 231 -10.21 12.43 -9.58
N GLY A 232 -11.50 12.58 -9.88
CA GLY A 232 -12.37 13.54 -9.19
C GLY A 232 -12.56 13.21 -7.72
N ALA A 233 -12.69 11.92 -7.37
CA ALA A 233 -12.76 11.47 -5.98
C ALA A 233 -11.49 11.83 -5.18
N LEU A 234 -10.32 11.55 -5.75
CA LEU A 234 -9.02 11.89 -5.17
C LEU A 234 -8.84 13.40 -5.03
N GLY A 235 -9.24 14.18 -6.05
CA GLY A 235 -9.23 15.64 -6.00
C GLY A 235 -10.05 16.18 -4.83
N LYS A 236 -11.26 15.64 -4.63
CA LYS A 236 -12.11 15.98 -3.46
C LYS A 236 -11.43 15.63 -2.14
N VAL A 237 -10.87 14.43 -2.00
CA VAL A 237 -10.16 14.01 -0.77
C VAL A 237 -8.97 14.93 -0.49
N LEU A 238 -8.21 15.31 -1.50
CA LEU A 238 -7.05 16.21 -1.36
C LEU A 238 -7.47 17.67 -1.08
N GLY A 239 -8.65 18.09 -1.54
CA GLY A 239 -9.17 19.44 -1.38
C GLY A 239 -9.74 19.77 0.01
N ARG A 240 -10.07 18.78 0.86
CA ARG A 240 -10.64 19.03 2.20
C ARG A 240 -9.61 19.67 3.12
N GLU A 241 -9.93 20.75 3.83
CA GLU A 241 -8.93 21.41 4.69
C GLU A 241 -8.32 20.48 5.75
N SER A 242 -9.14 19.58 6.30
CA SER A 242 -8.75 18.67 7.39
C SER A 242 -8.12 17.35 6.95
N THR A 243 -7.76 17.15 5.67
CA THR A 243 -7.21 15.83 5.24
C THR A 243 -5.88 15.53 5.95
N PRO A 244 -5.79 14.40 6.66
CA PRO A 244 -4.56 13.98 7.33
C PRO A 244 -3.39 13.78 6.35
N PRO A 245 -2.14 13.96 6.78
CA PRO A 245 -0.97 13.74 5.93
C PRO A 245 -0.90 12.34 5.32
N VAL A 246 -1.25 11.30 6.09
CA VAL A 246 -1.24 9.90 5.64
C VAL A 246 -2.28 9.67 4.54
N THR A 247 -3.49 10.19 4.72
CA THR A 247 -4.57 10.10 3.72
C THR A 247 -4.22 10.87 2.45
N ALA A 248 -3.61 12.05 2.60
CA ALA A 248 -3.13 12.84 1.46
C ALA A 248 -2.01 12.12 0.70
N GLU A 249 -1.07 11.49 1.39
CA GLU A 249 0.00 10.68 0.77
C GLU A 249 -0.58 9.52 -0.05
N LYS A 250 -1.52 8.76 0.52
CA LYS A 250 -2.19 7.65 -0.18
C LYS A 250 -2.96 8.13 -1.40
N ALA A 251 -3.69 9.24 -1.28
CA ALA A 251 -4.43 9.82 -2.40
C ALA A 251 -3.49 10.34 -3.50
N LEU A 252 -2.36 10.97 -3.16
CA LEU A 252 -1.36 11.40 -4.13
C LEU A 252 -0.65 10.22 -4.80
N ARG A 253 -0.34 9.15 -4.05
CA ARG A 253 0.18 7.91 -4.61
C ARG A 253 -0.76 7.33 -5.65
N LEU A 254 -2.08 7.31 -5.39
CA LEU A 254 -3.07 6.86 -6.38
C LEU A 254 -3.20 7.80 -7.57
N MET A 255 -3.11 9.11 -7.36
CA MET A 255 -3.09 10.10 -8.44
C MET A 255 -1.86 9.89 -9.36
N GLU A 256 -0.70 9.58 -8.78
CA GLU A 256 0.50 9.19 -9.51
C GLU A 256 0.24 7.93 -10.35
N ARG A 257 -0.33 6.88 -9.75
CA ARG A 257 -0.69 5.66 -10.48
C ARG A 257 -1.65 5.94 -11.64
N ALA A 258 -2.65 6.80 -11.44
CA ALA A 258 -3.56 7.22 -12.51
C ALA A 258 -2.80 7.94 -13.64
N SER A 259 -1.87 8.84 -13.33
CA SER A 259 -1.09 9.58 -14.34
C SER A 259 -0.23 8.69 -15.27
N THR A 260 0.04 7.44 -14.87
CA THR A 260 0.78 6.49 -15.71
C THR A 260 -0.02 5.93 -16.89
N CYS A 261 -1.36 6.09 -16.92
CA CYS A 261 -2.22 5.67 -18.03
C CYS A 261 -2.82 6.88 -18.78
N ALA A 262 -3.19 6.70 -20.05
CA ALA A 262 -3.65 7.79 -20.90
C ALA A 262 -4.99 8.38 -20.40
N GLU A 263 -5.91 7.51 -19.99
CA GLU A 263 -7.20 7.88 -19.41
C GLU A 263 -7.00 8.72 -18.14
N GLY A 264 -6.07 8.31 -17.27
CA GLY A 264 -5.78 9.04 -16.05
C GLY A 264 -5.20 10.42 -16.30
N ARG A 265 -4.27 10.55 -17.26
CA ARG A 265 -3.75 11.87 -17.65
C ARG A 265 -4.86 12.76 -18.22
N ALA A 266 -5.67 12.24 -19.14
CA ALA A 266 -6.78 13.00 -19.71
C ALA A 266 -7.72 13.51 -18.61
N ALA A 267 -8.13 12.63 -17.70
CA ALA A 267 -9.00 12.99 -16.58
C ALA A 267 -8.37 14.02 -15.63
N ILE A 268 -7.06 13.92 -15.33
CA ILE A 268 -6.35 14.91 -14.51
C ILE A 268 -6.32 16.28 -15.21
N CYS A 269 -6.02 16.31 -16.50
CA CYS A 269 -5.94 17.56 -17.26
C CYS A 269 -7.31 18.22 -17.52
N GLU A 270 -8.39 17.45 -17.48
CA GLU A 270 -9.77 17.93 -17.60
C GLU A 270 -10.33 18.48 -16.29
N ASP A 271 -9.75 18.09 -15.15
CA ASP A 271 -10.18 18.51 -13.82
C ASP A 271 -9.17 19.51 -13.19
N PRO A 272 -9.36 20.83 -13.38
CA PRO A 272 -8.48 21.83 -12.78
C PRO A 272 -8.53 21.83 -11.25
N ALA A 273 -9.63 21.37 -10.64
CA ALA A 273 -9.72 21.26 -9.18
C ALA A 273 -8.84 20.12 -8.67
N ALA A 274 -8.75 18.99 -9.39
CA ALA A 274 -7.80 17.92 -9.07
C ALA A 274 -6.34 18.41 -9.15
N VAL A 275 -5.97 19.15 -10.20
CA VAL A 275 -4.63 19.74 -10.34
C VAL A 275 -4.34 20.71 -9.19
N ALA A 276 -5.29 21.61 -8.88
CA ALA A 276 -5.15 22.56 -7.79
C ALA A 276 -5.01 21.86 -6.43
N ALA A 277 -5.71 20.74 -6.21
CA ALA A 277 -5.61 19.94 -5.00
C ALA A 277 -4.24 19.26 -4.86
N VAL A 278 -3.68 18.73 -5.97
CA VAL A 278 -2.30 18.17 -6.01
C VAL A 278 -1.27 19.24 -5.65
N VAL A 279 -1.35 20.41 -6.29
CA VAL A 279 -0.48 21.57 -6.00
C VAL A 279 -0.67 22.04 -4.56
N GLY A 280 -1.91 22.04 -4.06
CA GLY A 280 -2.30 22.32 -2.68
C GLY A 280 -1.50 21.55 -1.63
N ARG A 281 -1.22 20.28 -1.91
CA ARG A 281 -0.65 19.33 -0.95
C ARG A 281 0.87 19.21 -0.98
N MET A 282 1.54 19.76 -1.99
CA MET A 282 3.00 19.74 -2.10
C MET A 282 3.74 20.31 -0.87
N VAL A 283 3.14 21.27 -0.17
CA VAL A 283 3.77 21.98 0.96
C VAL A 283 3.12 21.62 2.31
N LYS A 284 1.93 21.02 2.29
CA LYS A 284 1.12 20.74 3.51
C LYS A 284 1.16 19.27 3.94
N ALA A 285 1.82 18.40 3.19
CA ALA A 285 1.82 16.95 3.41
C ALA A 285 3.23 16.42 3.74
N SER A 286 3.35 15.09 3.87
CA SER A 286 4.63 14.42 4.10
C SER A 286 5.61 14.63 2.92
N PRO A 287 6.93 14.44 3.12
CA PRO A 287 7.89 14.46 2.01
C PRO A 287 7.53 13.48 0.90
N ALA A 288 7.09 12.26 1.25
CA ALA A 288 6.63 11.26 0.28
C ALA A 288 5.40 11.73 -0.52
N ALA A 289 4.45 12.42 0.12
CA ALA A 289 3.32 13.02 -0.56
C ALA A 289 3.76 14.10 -1.56
N ALA A 290 4.73 14.95 -1.19
CA ALA A 290 5.27 15.96 -2.09
C ALA A 290 5.97 15.34 -3.31
N GLU A 291 6.64 14.19 -3.13
CA GLU A 291 7.23 13.41 -4.23
C GLU A 291 6.16 12.86 -5.19
N HIS A 292 5.11 12.23 -4.66
CA HIS A 292 3.99 11.78 -5.50
C HIS A 292 3.34 12.95 -6.27
N ALA A 293 3.16 14.10 -5.61
CA ALA A 293 2.60 15.29 -6.23
C ALA A 293 3.47 15.82 -7.38
N ILE A 294 4.79 15.95 -7.18
CA ILE A 294 5.67 16.45 -8.24
C ILE A 294 5.74 15.49 -9.43
N VAL A 295 5.69 14.17 -9.21
CA VAL A 295 5.63 13.17 -10.29
C VAL A 295 4.36 13.34 -11.12
N VAL A 296 3.20 13.54 -10.48
CA VAL A 296 1.93 13.79 -11.20
C VAL A 296 2.06 15.02 -12.08
N LEU A 297 2.50 16.15 -11.51
CA LEU A 297 2.60 17.42 -12.22
C LEU A 297 3.63 17.36 -13.35
N TRP A 298 4.80 16.77 -13.11
CA TRP A 298 5.84 16.59 -14.11
C TRP A 298 5.37 15.70 -15.25
N THR A 299 4.63 14.63 -14.93
CA THR A 299 4.03 13.75 -15.95
C THR A 299 3.09 14.54 -16.86
N VAL A 300 2.08 15.22 -16.32
CA VAL A 300 1.06 15.88 -17.17
C VAL A 300 1.58 17.15 -17.85
N CYS A 301 2.41 17.96 -17.18
CA CYS A 301 2.87 19.25 -17.69
C CYS A 301 4.15 19.15 -18.52
N PHE A 302 5.12 18.32 -18.12
CA PHE A 302 6.43 18.28 -18.78
C PHE A 302 6.55 17.10 -19.75
N LEU A 303 6.26 15.88 -19.29
CA LEU A 303 6.41 14.68 -20.11
C LEU A 303 5.38 14.64 -21.25
N PHE A 304 4.12 14.96 -20.95
CA PHE A 304 3.02 14.93 -21.93
C PHE A 304 2.58 16.30 -22.45
N ARG A 305 3.09 17.40 -21.86
CA ARG A 305 2.89 18.77 -22.35
C ARG A 305 1.43 19.19 -22.51
N ASP A 306 0.56 18.79 -21.58
CA ASP A 306 -0.85 19.23 -21.61
C ASP A 306 -0.98 20.69 -21.13
N ARG A 307 -1.42 21.57 -22.03
CA ARG A 307 -1.58 23.00 -21.76
C ARG A 307 -2.62 23.28 -20.66
N ARG A 308 -3.68 22.47 -20.55
CA ARG A 308 -4.73 22.66 -19.54
C ARG A 308 -4.18 22.46 -18.14
N ALA A 309 -3.34 21.42 -17.97
CA ALA A 309 -2.66 21.16 -16.71
C ALA A 309 -1.68 22.30 -16.36
N LEU A 310 -0.91 22.79 -17.33
CA LEU A 310 0.00 23.91 -17.13
C LEU A 310 -0.73 25.17 -16.63
N GLU A 311 -1.85 25.53 -17.28
CA GLU A 311 -2.69 26.67 -16.90
C GLU A 311 -3.29 26.50 -15.51
N ALA A 312 -3.76 25.30 -15.17
CA ALA A 312 -4.29 24.99 -13.84
C ALA A 312 -3.23 25.12 -12.74
N VAL A 313 -2.00 24.65 -13.00
CA VAL A 313 -0.86 24.82 -12.06
C VAL A 313 -0.51 26.30 -11.88
N ALA A 314 -0.48 27.08 -12.96
CA ALA A 314 -0.22 28.52 -12.89
C ALA A 314 -1.30 29.25 -12.09
N ALA A 315 -2.58 28.93 -12.31
CA ALA A 315 -3.72 29.56 -11.66
C ALA A 315 -3.77 29.36 -10.13
N CYS A 316 -3.10 28.32 -9.59
CA CYS A 316 -3.09 28.01 -8.15
C CYS A 316 -1.75 28.27 -7.46
N ASN A 317 -0.95 29.21 -7.98
CA ASN A 317 0.39 29.57 -7.48
C ASN A 317 1.36 28.37 -7.46
N GLY A 318 1.24 27.46 -8.42
CA GLY A 318 2.03 26.24 -8.47
C GLY A 318 3.53 26.49 -8.61
N LEU A 319 3.95 27.53 -9.34
CA LEU A 319 5.36 27.89 -9.47
C LEU A 319 6.01 28.18 -8.11
N THR A 320 5.33 28.94 -7.25
CA THR A 320 5.81 29.24 -5.89
C THR A 320 5.98 27.96 -5.07
N LYS A 321 5.02 27.03 -5.17
CA LYS A 321 5.10 25.76 -4.42
C LYS A 321 6.17 24.81 -4.95
N ILE A 322 6.42 24.82 -6.26
CA ILE A 322 7.53 24.09 -6.88
C ILE A 322 8.87 24.64 -6.37
N LEU A 323 9.03 25.97 -6.28
CA LEU A 323 10.23 26.59 -5.71
C LEU A 323 10.43 26.22 -4.24
N LEU A 324 9.36 26.25 -3.43
CA LEU A 324 9.42 25.81 -2.03
C LEU A 324 9.83 24.34 -1.90
N LEU A 325 9.34 23.47 -2.79
CA LEU A 325 9.77 22.07 -2.83
C LEU A 325 11.27 21.94 -3.13
N MET A 326 11.81 22.72 -4.07
CA MET A 326 13.26 22.70 -4.39
C MET A 326 14.13 23.15 -3.21
N GLN A 327 13.63 24.09 -2.40
CA GLN A 327 14.29 24.60 -1.19
C GLN A 327 14.16 23.65 0.00
N SER A 328 13.24 22.69 -0.06
CA SER A 328 13.05 21.66 0.96
C SER A 328 14.02 20.49 0.81
N ASN A 329 14.08 19.64 1.83
CA ASN A 329 14.87 18.41 1.81
C ASN A 329 14.18 17.28 1.00
N CYS A 330 13.90 17.54 -0.28
CA CYS A 330 13.36 16.55 -1.22
C CYS A 330 14.47 15.71 -1.88
N SER A 331 14.11 14.54 -2.43
CA SER A 331 15.03 13.69 -3.17
C SER A 331 15.62 14.39 -4.40
N ALA A 332 16.76 13.87 -4.88
CA ALA A 332 17.40 14.38 -6.10
C ALA A 332 16.46 14.33 -7.32
N ALA A 333 15.71 13.23 -7.48
CA ALA A 333 14.74 13.06 -8.56
C ALA A 333 13.60 14.09 -8.47
N ALA A 334 13.05 14.32 -7.28
CA ALA A 334 12.01 15.33 -7.07
C ALA A 334 12.51 16.73 -7.41
N ARG A 335 13.76 17.06 -7.05
CA ARG A 335 14.40 18.35 -7.35
C ARG A 335 14.64 18.53 -8.84
N GLU A 336 15.04 17.48 -9.55
CA GLU A 336 15.23 17.50 -11.00
C GLU A 336 13.90 17.77 -11.72
N MET A 337 12.85 17.01 -11.38
CA MET A 337 11.50 17.22 -11.93
C MET A 337 10.95 18.62 -11.63
N ALA A 338 11.19 19.14 -10.43
CA ALA A 338 10.83 20.51 -10.07
C ALA A 338 11.60 21.55 -10.91
N GLY A 339 12.89 21.32 -11.17
CA GLY A 339 13.71 22.18 -12.03
C GLY A 339 13.24 22.20 -13.49
N ASP A 340 12.82 21.05 -14.03
CA ASP A 340 12.24 20.93 -15.36
C ASP A 340 10.94 21.72 -15.50
N LEU A 341 10.05 21.57 -14.51
CA LEU A 341 8.80 22.33 -14.46
C LEU A 341 9.07 23.83 -14.31
N PHE A 342 10.00 24.23 -13.44
CA PHE A 342 10.37 25.62 -13.28
C PHE A 342 10.81 26.26 -14.60
N LYS A 343 11.71 25.60 -15.35
CA LYS A 343 12.14 26.05 -16.68
C LYS A 343 10.96 26.17 -17.64
N LEU A 344 10.07 25.18 -17.65
CA LEU A 344 8.88 25.18 -18.51
C LEU A 344 7.96 26.39 -18.24
N PHE A 345 7.72 26.72 -16.96
CA PHE A 345 6.91 27.89 -16.59
C PHE A 345 7.62 29.21 -16.93
N CYS A 346 8.93 29.33 -16.71
CA CYS A 346 9.69 30.53 -17.04
C CYS A 346 9.72 30.83 -18.55
N VAL A 347 9.78 29.80 -19.39
CA VAL A 347 9.77 29.95 -20.86
C VAL A 347 8.38 30.35 -21.36
N ASN A 348 7.31 29.76 -20.81
CA ASN A 348 5.94 30.01 -21.27
C ASN A 348 5.34 31.32 -20.74
N HIS A 349 5.81 31.84 -19.61
CA HIS A 349 5.31 33.10 -19.02
C HIS A 349 6.16 34.33 -19.32
N GLY A 350 7.13 34.24 -20.24
CA GLY A 350 7.95 35.39 -20.64
C GLY A 350 8.70 36.00 -19.45
N GLY A 351 9.63 35.25 -18.86
CA GLY A 351 10.55 35.78 -17.85
C GLY A 351 9.90 36.08 -16.50
N CYS A 352 9.87 35.09 -15.61
CA CYS A 352 9.41 35.25 -14.22
C CYS A 352 10.45 35.95 -13.32
N LEU A 353 10.99 37.10 -13.75
CA LEU A 353 11.60 38.04 -12.82
C LEU A 353 10.62 39.20 -12.62
N PRO A 354 10.41 39.68 -11.38
CA PRO A 354 9.69 40.93 -11.19
C PRO A 354 10.38 42.03 -12.02
N PRO A 355 9.63 42.99 -12.60
CA PRO A 355 10.21 44.10 -13.34
C PRO A 355 11.03 44.95 -12.37
N GLY A 356 12.34 44.69 -12.26
CA GLY A 356 13.18 45.39 -11.29
C GLY A 356 14.57 44.81 -11.02
N TYR A 357 14.88 43.58 -11.42
CA TYR A 357 16.28 43.11 -11.37
C TYR A 357 16.95 43.34 -12.72
N ASP A 358 17.32 44.60 -12.94
CA ASP A 358 18.28 45.00 -13.95
C ASP A 358 19.65 44.45 -13.51
N LEU A 359 20.19 43.46 -14.24
CA LEU A 359 21.57 43.01 -14.07
C LEU A 359 22.51 44.04 -14.72
N GLN A 360 22.43 45.29 -14.30
CA GLN A 360 23.56 46.19 -14.49
C GLN A 360 24.62 45.80 -13.46
N THR A 361 25.56 44.98 -13.90
CA THR A 361 26.86 44.79 -13.23
C THR A 361 27.53 46.15 -13.11
N THR A 362 27.28 46.86 -12.00
CA THR A 362 28.11 47.98 -11.59
C THR A 362 29.45 47.42 -11.15
N HIS A 363 30.44 47.59 -12.02
CA HIS A 363 31.83 47.30 -11.76
C HIS A 363 32.31 48.24 -10.65
N ILE A 364 32.26 47.80 -9.39
CA ILE A 364 32.83 48.55 -8.27
C ILE A 364 34.35 48.39 -8.36
N MET A 365 35.06 49.45 -8.76
CA MET A 365 36.51 49.50 -8.64
C MET A 365 36.89 49.80 -7.19
N PRO A 366 37.87 49.08 -6.60
CA PRO A 366 38.36 49.39 -5.27
C PRO A 366 39.23 50.66 -5.32
N PHE A 367 38.98 51.59 -4.40
CA PHE A 367 39.90 52.66 -4.03
C PHE A 367 40.90 52.15 -2.99
#